data_AF-A0A954ML08-F1
#
_entry.id   AF-A0A954ML08-F1
#
_cell.length_a   1.000
_cell.length_b   1.000
_cell.length_c   1.000
_cell.angle_alpha   90.00
_cell.angle_beta   90.00
_cell.angle_gamma   90.00
#
_symmetry.space_group_name_H-M   'P 1'
#
loop_
_entity.id
_entity.type
_entity.pdbx_description
1 polymer ?
#
loop_
_entity_poly.entity_id
_entity_poly.type
_entity_poly.pdbx_seq_one_letter_code
_entity_poly.pdbx_strand_id
1 'polypeptide(L)'
;MRHATVALTLLFGLSSLAAAEEVKVTGVHLCCGKCVKAATAALQGIKGISAPRANQDEEVATFNAEGTDLAEAGVAALAKAGFAGTATMGGAAVKAPASGIAAGAAGNAATISNMHLCCGGCVRAAEGAIKEVSGVKSVTSDAKGGTIAVSGEAISLEALLNALHEAGFHGSVN
;
A
#
# COMPACT_ATOMS: atom_id res chain seq x y z
N MET A 1 -39.69 36.09 47.20
CA MET A 1 -38.30 36.45 46.83
C MET A 1 -37.38 35.27 47.12
N ARG A 2 -36.40 35.03 46.24
CA ARG A 2 -35.29 34.05 46.32
C ARG A 2 -35.48 32.71 45.59
N HIS A 3 -35.41 32.86 44.27
CA HIS A 3 -34.77 32.03 43.22
C HIS A 3 -34.28 30.61 43.58
N ALA A 4 -34.86 29.63 42.89
CA ALA A 4 -34.30 28.30 42.68
C ALA A 4 -33.21 28.37 41.59
N THR A 5 -31.97 28.07 41.95
CA THR A 5 -30.83 28.02 41.02
C THR A 5 -30.82 26.67 40.32
N VAL A 6 -31.26 26.62 39.06
CA VAL A 6 -31.09 25.47 38.17
C VAL A 6 -29.64 25.43 37.71
N ALA A 7 -28.86 24.49 38.22
CA ALA A 7 -27.51 24.21 37.73
C ALA A 7 -27.62 23.41 36.42
N LEU A 8 -27.57 24.12 35.29
CA LEU A 8 -27.44 23.52 33.97
C LEU A 8 -25.97 23.10 33.77
N THR A 9 -25.62 21.88 34.18
CA THR A 9 -24.38 21.23 33.75
C THR A 9 -24.44 20.97 32.26
N LEU A 10 -23.82 21.85 31.47
CA LEU A 10 -23.47 21.55 30.08
C LEU A 10 -22.50 20.35 30.09
N LEU A 11 -23.00 19.17 29.74
CA LEU A 11 -22.15 18.11 29.22
C LEU A 11 -21.64 18.59 27.86
N PHE A 12 -20.43 19.17 27.84
CA PHE A 12 -19.62 19.20 26.63
C PHE A 12 -19.28 17.74 26.30
N GLY A 13 -20.10 17.13 25.45
CA GLY A 13 -19.68 15.93 24.74
C GLY A 13 -18.47 16.31 23.90
N LEU A 14 -17.28 15.88 24.31
CA LEU A 14 -16.15 15.78 23.41
C LEU A 14 -16.50 14.68 22.40
N SER A 15 -17.28 15.06 21.40
CA SER A 15 -17.25 14.39 20.11
C SER A 15 -15.83 14.58 19.61
N SER A 16 -14.94 13.63 19.90
CA SER A 16 -13.63 13.55 19.27
C SER A 16 -13.85 13.43 17.77
N LEU A 17 -13.91 14.56 17.06
CA LEU A 17 -13.54 14.59 15.66
C LEU A 17 -12.10 14.10 15.65
N ALA A 18 -11.88 12.85 15.25
CA ALA A 18 -10.55 12.33 15.04
C ALA A 18 -9.85 13.31 14.08
N ALA A 19 -8.90 14.09 14.60
CA ALA A 19 -8.15 15.00 13.78
C ALA A 19 -7.44 14.15 12.71
N ALA A 20 -7.44 14.62 11.47
CA ALA A 20 -6.77 13.90 10.41
C ALA A 20 -5.27 13.86 10.72
N GLU A 21 -4.72 12.66 10.90
CA GLU A 21 -3.30 12.45 11.19
C GLU A 21 -2.55 12.05 9.92
N GLU A 22 -1.29 12.44 9.81
CA GLU A 22 -0.46 12.07 8.66
C GLU A 22 -0.12 10.58 8.71
N VAL A 23 -0.40 9.91 7.59
CA VAL A 23 0.06 8.58 7.24
C VAL A 23 1.26 8.73 6.32
N LYS A 24 2.37 8.11 6.68
CA LYS A 24 3.60 8.04 5.88
C LYS A 24 3.86 6.60 5.45
N VAL A 25 3.88 6.37 4.14
CA VAL A 25 4.18 5.07 3.52
C VAL A 25 5.56 5.13 2.89
N THR A 26 6.53 4.45 3.46
CA THR A 26 7.94 4.47 3.03
C THR A 26 8.31 3.24 2.21
N GLY A 27 9.29 3.38 1.32
CA GLY A 27 9.78 2.29 0.48
C GLY A 27 8.88 1.99 -0.71
N VAL A 28 8.09 2.97 -1.14
CA VAL A 28 7.24 2.84 -2.33
C VAL A 28 8.12 3.03 -3.56
N HIS A 29 8.03 2.12 -4.53
CA HIS A 29 8.84 2.24 -5.75
C HIS A 29 8.35 3.40 -6.63
N LEU A 30 9.00 4.55 -6.49
CA LEU A 30 8.67 5.77 -7.19
C LEU A 30 9.87 6.20 -8.03
N CYS A 31 10.25 5.43 -9.05
CA CYS A 31 11.44 5.77 -9.86
C CYS A 31 11.20 6.85 -10.93
N CYS A 32 9.95 7.23 -11.19
CA CYS A 32 9.61 8.23 -12.19
C CYS A 32 8.33 9.01 -11.88
N GLY A 33 8.18 10.19 -12.50
CA GLY A 33 7.03 11.07 -12.28
C GLY A 33 5.65 10.48 -12.64
N LYS A 34 5.58 9.41 -13.44
CA LYS A 34 4.30 8.71 -13.70
C LYS A 34 3.85 7.93 -12.47
N CYS A 35 4.77 7.26 -11.78
CA CYS A 35 4.50 6.52 -10.55
C CYS A 35 4.06 7.48 -9.43
N VAL A 36 4.73 8.63 -9.31
CA VAL A 36 4.34 9.70 -8.36
C VAL A 36 2.89 10.14 -8.59
N LYS A 37 2.51 10.40 -9.85
CA LYS A 37 1.14 10.78 -10.21
C LYS A 37 0.14 9.67 -9.92
N ALA A 38 0.47 8.42 -10.25
CA ALA A 38 -0.40 7.28 -10.02
C ALA A 38 -0.63 7.00 -8.53
N ALA A 39 0.42 7.02 -7.71
CA ALA A 39 0.32 6.86 -6.26
C ALA A 39 -0.49 7.99 -5.61
N THR A 40 -0.27 9.24 -6.05
CA THR A 40 -1.07 10.39 -5.59
C THR A 40 -2.55 10.22 -5.99
N ALA A 41 -2.81 9.83 -7.24
CA ALA A 41 -4.17 9.66 -7.77
C ALA A 41 -4.93 8.51 -7.07
N ALA A 42 -4.24 7.45 -6.66
CA ALA A 42 -4.84 6.32 -5.93
C ALA A 42 -5.51 6.74 -4.61
N LEU A 43 -5.05 7.85 -4.02
CA LEU A 43 -5.55 8.38 -2.75
C LEU A 43 -6.61 9.48 -2.93
N GLN A 44 -6.82 9.96 -4.16
CA GLN A 44 -7.76 11.05 -4.43
C GLN A 44 -9.22 10.55 -4.40
N GLY A 45 -10.11 11.36 -3.84
CA GLY A 45 -11.54 11.09 -3.80
C GLY A 45 -11.99 10.10 -2.71
N ILE A 46 -11.08 9.60 -1.88
CA ILE A 46 -11.42 8.79 -0.72
C ILE A 46 -11.90 9.72 0.41
N LYS A 47 -13.17 9.59 0.81
CA LYS A 47 -13.75 10.40 1.89
C LYS A 47 -13.00 10.14 3.21
N GLY A 48 -12.60 11.20 3.90
CA GLY A 48 -11.83 11.13 5.15
C GLY A 48 -10.32 10.97 4.94
N ILE A 49 -9.85 10.97 3.68
CA ILE A 49 -8.44 11.14 3.32
C ILE A 49 -8.24 12.52 2.71
N SER A 50 -7.15 13.19 3.07
CA SER A 50 -6.79 14.50 2.50
C SER A 50 -5.29 14.65 2.26
N ALA A 51 -4.93 15.73 1.55
CA ALA A 51 -3.54 16.09 1.25
C ALA A 51 -2.66 14.96 0.65
N PRO A 52 -3.13 14.16 -0.33
CA PRO A 52 -2.31 13.12 -0.91
C PRO A 52 -1.07 13.70 -1.59
N ARG A 53 0.08 13.06 -1.35
CA ARG A 53 1.37 13.37 -1.95
C ARG A 53 2.13 12.08 -2.23
N ALA A 54 3.00 12.14 -3.22
CA ALA A 54 4.06 11.16 -3.40
C ALA A 54 5.35 11.90 -3.75
N ASN A 55 6.47 11.44 -3.21
CA ASN A 55 7.80 12.01 -3.43
C ASN A 55 8.72 10.95 -4.02
N GLN A 56 9.29 11.26 -5.19
CA GLN A 56 10.20 10.40 -5.92
C GLN A 56 11.52 10.18 -5.16
N ASP A 57 12.09 11.26 -4.61
CA ASP A 57 13.44 11.25 -4.03
C ASP A 57 13.45 10.60 -2.64
N GLU A 58 12.33 10.67 -1.93
CA GLU A 58 12.15 10.04 -0.62
C GLU A 58 11.56 8.63 -0.70
N GLU A 59 11.08 8.20 -1.88
CA GLU A 59 10.35 6.92 -2.06
C GLU A 59 9.18 6.77 -1.08
N VAL A 60 8.41 7.85 -0.94
CA VAL A 60 7.33 7.98 0.05
C VAL A 60 6.02 8.40 -0.61
N ALA A 61 4.91 7.83 -0.13
CA ALA A 61 3.57 8.39 -0.29
C ALA A 61 3.04 8.87 1.07
N THR A 62 2.43 10.06 1.12
CA THR A 62 1.79 10.59 2.33
C THR A 62 0.37 11.05 2.08
N PHE A 63 -0.45 10.99 3.12
CA PHE A 63 -1.81 11.52 3.15
C PHE A 63 -2.27 11.68 4.59
N ASN A 64 -3.28 12.50 4.86
CA ASN A 64 -3.88 12.58 6.18
C ASN A 64 -5.14 11.71 6.22
N ALA A 65 -5.36 10.98 7.31
CA ALA A 65 -6.52 10.12 7.52
C ALA A 65 -7.24 10.45 8.84
N GLU A 66 -8.58 10.48 8.79
CA GLU A 66 -9.44 10.68 9.97
C GLU A 66 -9.62 9.37 10.78
N GLY A 67 -8.49 8.73 11.15
CA GLY A 67 -8.44 7.51 11.95
C GLY A 67 -7.88 6.29 11.22
N THR A 68 -7.61 5.23 12.00
CA THR A 68 -6.88 4.03 11.54
C THR A 68 -7.59 3.29 10.41
N ASP A 69 -8.91 3.18 10.44
CA ASP A 69 -9.66 2.51 9.36
C ASP A 69 -9.46 3.22 8.01
N LEU A 70 -9.36 4.54 8.01
CA LEU A 70 -9.11 5.34 6.81
C LEU A 70 -7.62 5.32 6.42
N ALA A 71 -6.71 5.20 7.38
CA ALA A 71 -5.31 4.94 7.10
C ALA A 71 -5.13 3.59 6.37
N GLU A 72 -5.75 2.53 6.89
CA GLU A 72 -5.77 1.20 6.26
C GLU A 72 -6.43 1.24 4.87
N ALA A 73 -7.53 1.99 4.70
CA ALA A 73 -8.18 2.17 3.41
C ALA A 73 -7.26 2.87 2.39
N GLY A 74 -6.50 3.89 2.81
CA GLY A 74 -5.52 4.57 1.97
C GLY A 74 -4.36 3.66 1.55
N VAL A 75 -3.82 2.87 2.49
CA VAL A 75 -2.78 1.86 2.20
C VAL A 75 -3.32 0.79 1.25
N ALA A 76 -4.56 0.33 1.44
CA ALA A 76 -5.22 -0.60 0.54
C ALA A 76 -5.47 0.00 -0.86
N ALA A 77 -5.74 1.30 -0.97
CA ALA A 77 -5.88 1.98 -2.25
C ALA A 77 -4.54 2.05 -3.02
N LEU A 78 -3.44 2.34 -2.32
CA LEU A 78 -2.08 2.26 -2.89
C LEU A 78 -1.77 0.84 -3.38
N ALA A 79 -2.07 -0.17 -2.58
CA ALA A 79 -1.91 -1.58 -2.95
C ALA A 79 -2.74 -1.98 -4.17
N LYS A 80 -4.01 -1.55 -4.25
CA LYS A 80 -4.86 -1.73 -5.43
C LYS A 80 -4.28 -1.05 -6.66
N ALA A 81 -3.56 0.06 -6.49
CA ALA A 81 -2.86 0.75 -7.56
C ALA A 81 -1.48 0.14 -7.89
N GLY A 82 -1.07 -0.95 -7.23
CA GLY A 82 0.17 -1.68 -7.48
C GLY A 82 1.38 -1.23 -6.66
N PHE A 83 1.17 -0.44 -5.60
CA PHE A 83 2.22 0.11 -4.75
C PHE A 83 2.22 -0.54 -3.36
N ALA A 84 3.40 -0.89 -2.86
CA ALA A 84 3.59 -1.39 -1.50
C ALA A 84 4.59 -0.51 -0.75
N GLY A 85 4.54 -0.56 0.58
CA GLY A 85 5.47 0.13 1.46
C GLY A 85 5.10 -0.07 2.92
N THR A 86 5.97 0.41 3.81
CA THR A 86 5.73 0.38 5.26
C THR A 86 4.97 1.63 5.67
N ALA A 87 3.75 1.47 6.18
CA ALA A 87 2.88 2.58 6.55
C ALA A 87 2.90 2.84 8.07
N THR A 88 3.01 4.10 8.46
CA THR A 88 2.90 4.55 9.85
C THR A 88 1.97 5.75 9.97
N MET A 89 1.27 5.86 11.11
CA MET A 89 0.42 6.99 11.48
C MET A 89 0.58 7.25 12.98
N GLY A 90 0.92 8.47 13.39
CA GLY A 90 1.17 8.78 14.81
C GLY A 90 2.30 7.95 15.45
N GLY A 91 3.24 7.43 14.64
CA GLY A 91 4.31 6.53 15.09
C GLY A 91 3.92 5.06 15.25
N ALA A 92 2.64 4.71 15.09
CA ALA A 92 2.18 3.34 15.07
C ALA A 92 2.16 2.79 13.62
N ALA A 93 2.39 1.48 13.47
CA ALA A 93 2.26 0.82 12.18
C ALA A 93 0.79 0.78 11.73
N VAL A 94 0.55 1.08 10.46
CA VAL A 94 -0.74 0.90 9.79
C VAL A 94 -0.73 -0.45 9.09
N LYS A 95 -1.81 -1.22 9.25
CA LYS A 95 -1.89 -2.57 8.72
C LYS A 95 -1.85 -2.58 7.19
N ALA A 96 -1.01 -3.44 6.62
CA ALA A 96 -1.01 -3.74 5.20
C ALA A 96 -2.21 -4.63 4.81
N PRO A 97 -2.73 -4.55 3.58
CA PRO A 97 -3.78 -5.44 3.11
C PRO A 97 -3.33 -6.90 3.16
N ALA A 98 -4.27 -7.80 3.46
CA ALA A 98 -4.00 -9.23 3.47
C ALA A 98 -3.53 -9.71 2.09
N SER A 99 -2.54 -10.60 2.07
CA SER A 99 -1.97 -11.17 0.84
C SER A 99 -2.97 -12.00 0.04
N GLY A 100 -3.94 -12.62 0.71
CA GLY A 100 -4.84 -13.61 0.10
C GLY A 100 -4.17 -14.95 -0.21
N ILE A 101 -2.89 -15.12 0.16
CA ILE A 101 -2.10 -16.32 -0.07
C ILE A 101 -2.31 -17.28 1.11
N ALA A 102 -2.56 -18.56 0.81
CA ALA A 102 -2.64 -19.58 1.86
C ALA A 102 -1.26 -19.84 2.49
N ALA A 103 -1.20 -20.02 3.80
CA ALA A 103 0.05 -20.27 4.51
C ALA A 103 0.78 -21.49 3.92
N GLY A 104 2.07 -21.32 3.59
CA GLY A 104 2.88 -22.37 2.98
C GLY A 104 2.53 -22.71 1.52
N ALA A 105 1.74 -21.87 0.84
CA ALA A 105 1.46 -22.06 -0.58
C ALA A 105 2.75 -21.99 -1.41
N ALA A 106 2.98 -23.04 -2.19
CA ALA A 106 4.11 -23.14 -3.10
C ALA A 106 3.68 -23.79 -4.42
N GLY A 107 4.41 -23.48 -5.49
CA GLY A 107 4.13 -23.99 -6.83
C GLY A 107 5.32 -23.92 -7.77
N ASN A 108 5.15 -24.50 -8.95
CA ASN A 108 6.17 -24.47 -10.02
C ASN A 108 5.90 -23.35 -11.04
N ALA A 109 4.76 -22.68 -10.93
CA ALA A 109 4.40 -21.51 -11.70
C ALA A 109 3.45 -20.63 -10.88
N ALA A 110 3.52 -19.33 -11.08
CA ALA A 110 2.59 -18.37 -10.53
C ALA A 110 2.46 -17.17 -11.46
N THR A 111 1.33 -16.46 -11.37
CA THR A 111 1.13 -15.18 -12.04
C THR A 111 0.90 -14.11 -10.99
N ILE A 112 1.76 -13.10 -10.99
CA ILE A 112 1.53 -11.88 -10.23
C ILE A 112 0.77 -10.91 -11.13
N SER A 113 -0.32 -10.35 -10.61
CA SER A 113 -1.20 -9.43 -11.33
C SER A 113 -1.44 -8.15 -10.54
N ASN A 114 -2.11 -7.17 -11.15
CA ASN A 114 -2.44 -5.89 -10.53
C ASN A 114 -1.21 -5.04 -10.15
N MET A 115 -0.16 -5.10 -10.98
CA MET A 115 1.06 -4.35 -10.76
C MET A 115 1.08 -3.04 -11.57
N HIS A 116 1.71 -2.00 -11.03
CA HIS A 116 1.96 -0.75 -11.75
C HIS A 116 3.29 -0.79 -12.52
N LEU A 117 3.26 -1.32 -13.74
CA LEU A 117 4.47 -1.52 -14.58
C LEU A 117 4.56 -0.54 -15.76
N CYS A 118 4.35 0.75 -15.49
CA CYS A 118 4.18 1.75 -16.57
C CYS A 118 5.47 2.15 -17.30
N CYS A 119 6.66 1.79 -16.79
CA CYS A 119 7.95 2.09 -17.41
C CYS A 119 8.93 0.91 -17.29
N GLY A 120 9.96 0.91 -18.14
CA GLY A 120 10.97 -0.16 -18.16
C GLY A 120 11.80 -0.27 -16.88
N GLY A 121 11.92 0.82 -16.10
CA GLY A 121 12.57 0.81 -14.79
C GLY A 121 11.80 -0.06 -13.79
N CYS A 122 10.49 0.17 -13.66
CA CYS A 122 9.62 -0.61 -12.79
C CYS A 122 9.61 -2.09 -13.17
N VAL A 123 9.53 -2.40 -14.48
CA VAL A 123 9.60 -3.78 -14.98
C VAL A 123 10.89 -4.47 -14.52
N ARG A 124 12.05 -3.83 -14.74
CA ARG A 124 13.35 -4.40 -14.36
C ARG A 124 13.51 -4.57 -12.85
N ALA A 125 13.03 -3.61 -12.07
CA ALA A 125 13.09 -3.67 -10.61
C ALA A 125 12.22 -4.81 -10.05
N ALA A 126 10.97 -4.93 -10.53
CA ALA A 126 10.07 -6.00 -10.14
C ALA A 126 10.59 -7.39 -10.56
N GLU A 127 11.09 -7.53 -11.80
CA GLU A 127 11.71 -8.77 -12.25
C GLU A 127 12.97 -9.11 -11.44
N GLY A 128 13.78 -8.10 -11.10
CA GLY A 128 14.97 -8.27 -10.28
C GLY A 128 14.62 -8.84 -8.91
N ALA A 129 13.66 -8.22 -8.21
CA ALA A 129 13.19 -8.70 -6.91
C ALA A 129 12.68 -10.15 -6.96
N ILE A 130 11.91 -10.50 -7.99
CA ILE A 130 11.38 -11.86 -8.17
C ILE A 130 12.49 -12.88 -8.45
N LYS A 131 13.53 -12.52 -9.22
CA LYS A 131 14.63 -13.43 -9.57
C LYS A 131 15.46 -13.87 -8.35
N GLU A 132 15.48 -13.07 -7.29
CA GLU A 132 16.16 -13.42 -6.03
C GLU A 132 15.39 -14.45 -5.20
N VAL A 133 14.13 -14.74 -5.54
CA VAL A 133 13.31 -15.71 -4.81
C VAL A 133 13.75 -17.13 -5.15
N SER A 134 14.01 -17.92 -4.09
CA SER A 134 14.44 -19.31 -4.24
C SER A 134 13.44 -20.13 -5.08
N GLY A 135 13.98 -20.97 -5.95
CA GLY A 135 13.19 -21.82 -6.85
C GLY A 135 12.80 -21.15 -8.16
N VAL A 136 12.85 -19.83 -8.29
CA VAL A 136 12.53 -19.13 -9.54
C VAL A 136 13.59 -19.42 -10.62
N LYS A 137 13.12 -19.77 -11.82
CA LYS A 137 13.98 -20.07 -12.99
C LYS A 137 13.72 -19.15 -14.17
N SER A 138 12.48 -18.71 -14.32
CA SER A 138 12.05 -17.82 -15.41
C SER A 138 11.09 -16.78 -14.89
N VAL A 139 11.23 -15.57 -15.43
CA VAL A 139 10.37 -14.43 -15.16
C VAL A 139 10.04 -13.77 -16.49
N THR A 140 8.76 -13.56 -16.77
CA THR A 140 8.28 -12.90 -17.99
C THR A 140 7.26 -11.84 -17.62
N SER A 141 7.52 -10.60 -17.98
CA SER A 141 6.62 -9.47 -17.71
C SER A 141 5.73 -9.13 -18.90
N ASP A 142 4.46 -8.85 -18.62
CA ASP A 142 3.57 -8.10 -19.50
C ASP A 142 3.25 -6.76 -18.84
N ALA A 143 4.07 -5.76 -19.17
CA ALA A 143 3.95 -4.41 -18.65
C ALA A 143 2.60 -3.75 -19.01
N LYS A 144 2.00 -4.12 -20.15
CA LYS A 144 0.69 -3.58 -20.57
C LYS A 144 -0.44 -4.22 -19.79
N GLY A 145 -0.35 -5.52 -19.53
CA GLY A 145 -1.28 -6.26 -18.68
C GLY A 145 -1.09 -6.02 -17.19
N GLY A 146 0.03 -5.43 -16.76
CA GLY A 146 0.37 -5.25 -15.35
C GLY A 146 0.57 -6.60 -14.65
N THR A 147 1.18 -7.56 -15.37
CA THR A 147 1.39 -8.93 -14.87
C THR A 147 2.84 -9.38 -15.03
N ILE A 148 3.25 -10.31 -14.17
CA ILE A 148 4.51 -11.05 -14.28
C ILE A 148 4.21 -12.53 -14.08
N ALA A 149 4.54 -13.34 -15.08
CA ALA A 149 4.50 -14.79 -15.00
C ALA A 149 5.87 -15.30 -14.52
N VAL A 150 5.85 -16.25 -13.57
CA VAL A 150 7.05 -16.89 -13.04
C VAL A 150 6.95 -18.40 -13.17
N SER A 151 8.06 -19.07 -13.39
CA SER A 151 8.15 -20.53 -13.33
C SER A 151 9.47 -21.00 -12.72
N GLY A 152 9.43 -22.20 -12.16
CA GLY A 152 10.53 -22.73 -11.37
C GLY A 152 10.17 -24.00 -10.60
N GLU A 153 10.83 -24.22 -9.48
CA GLU A 153 10.64 -25.38 -8.62
C GLU A 153 10.34 -24.95 -7.18
N ALA A 154 9.22 -25.42 -6.62
CA ALA A 154 8.85 -25.19 -5.22
C ALA A 154 8.92 -23.70 -4.79
N ILE A 155 8.47 -22.79 -5.65
CA ILE A 155 8.47 -21.35 -5.40
C ILE A 155 7.44 -21.05 -4.30
N SER A 156 7.86 -20.41 -3.21
CA SER A 156 6.93 -19.90 -2.20
C SER A 156 6.19 -18.67 -2.72
N LEU A 157 4.86 -18.72 -2.71
CA LEU A 157 4.03 -17.60 -3.16
C LEU A 157 4.14 -16.40 -2.20
N GLU A 158 4.28 -16.66 -0.90
CA GLU A 158 4.51 -15.62 0.10
C GLU A 158 5.87 -14.95 -0.12
N ALA A 159 6.92 -15.71 -0.46
CA ALA A 159 8.23 -15.14 -0.75
C ALA A 159 8.23 -14.26 -2.00
N LEU A 160 7.48 -14.63 -3.05
CA LEU A 160 7.28 -13.78 -4.23
C LEU A 160 6.66 -12.43 -3.86
N LEU A 161 5.58 -12.46 -3.08
CA LEU A 161 4.88 -11.25 -2.68
C LEU A 161 5.74 -10.38 -1.76
N ASN A 162 6.44 -10.99 -0.80
CA ASN A 162 7.32 -10.28 0.12
C ASN A 162 8.47 -9.61 -0.61
N ALA A 163 9.13 -10.30 -1.55
CA ALA A 163 10.20 -9.72 -2.36
C ALA A 163 9.71 -8.49 -3.16
N LEU A 164 8.48 -8.57 -3.70
CA LEU A 164 7.87 -7.42 -4.36
C LEU A 164 7.55 -6.28 -3.38
N HIS A 165 7.02 -6.58 -2.19
CA HIS A 165 6.72 -5.57 -1.18
C HIS A 165 7.97 -4.85 -0.70
N GLU A 166 9.06 -5.57 -0.47
CA GLU A 166 10.38 -5.02 -0.13
C GLU A 166 10.94 -4.13 -1.24
N ALA A 167 10.64 -4.47 -2.50
CA ALA A 167 10.98 -3.66 -3.66
C ALA A 167 9.98 -2.53 -3.93
N GLY A 168 8.96 -2.34 -3.08
CA GLY A 168 7.98 -1.24 -3.16
C GLY A 168 6.81 -1.47 -4.11
N PHE A 169 6.60 -2.71 -4.55
CA PHE A 169 5.52 -3.11 -5.47
C PHE A 169 4.46 -3.94 -4.76
N HIS A 170 3.21 -3.75 -5.15
CA HIS A 170 2.13 -4.64 -4.76
C HIS A 170 1.60 -5.40 -5.99
N GLY A 171 1.10 -6.61 -5.74
CA GLY A 171 0.39 -7.42 -6.73
C GLY A 171 -0.34 -8.58 -6.06
N SER A 172 -1.21 -9.23 -6.81
CA SER A 172 -1.93 -10.44 -6.37
C SER A 172 -1.31 -11.66 -7.04
N VAL A 173 -0.88 -12.63 -6.23
CA VAL A 173 -0.24 -13.87 -6.68
C VAL A 173 -1.31 -14.96 -6.83
N ASN A 174 -1.40 -15.56 -8.03
CA ASN A 174 -2.34 -16.63 -8.37
C ASN A 174 -1.64 -17.81 -9.04
#